data_AF-A0A9D6ZN96-F1
#
_entry.id   AF-A0A9D6ZN96-F1
#
_cell.length_a   1.000
_cell.length_b   1.000
_cell.length_c   1.000
_cell.angle_alpha   90.00
_cell.angle_beta   90.00
_cell.angle_gamma   90.00
#
_symmetry.space_group_name_H-M   'P 1'
#
loop_
_entity.id
_entity.type
_entity.pdbx_description
1 polymer ?
#
loop_
_entity_poly.entity_id
_entity_poly.type
_entity_poly.pdbx_seq_one_letter_code
_entity_poly.pdbx_strand_id
1 'polypeptide(L)'
;MDGVPVHGGALRTIVQDVLAQERFLAGLNRRMDRRVVEAVLKASTIGSETLRDEAVLAGELAQVEGFLAESAPDVLPIQFELVWDEEHDCYSVNCETVQNAARRRTSLTFEFFDSPECLALRQIQDRLDAVGDPPFVVRVGERETGLARLEGLWDAVAGQARKGLQIQRYKGLGEMNPEQLWETTMNPDSRTLIRVWATDPIEADHAFTVLMGDDVEERRRFIEQNALDVRNLDI
;
A
#
# COMPACT_ATOMS: atom_id res chain seq x y z
N MET A 1 -32.02 -7.34 8.77
CA MET A 1 -31.39 -6.65 9.91
C MET A 1 -30.91 -5.32 9.35
N ASP A 2 -31.49 -4.21 9.80
CA ASP A 2 -31.10 -2.89 9.32
C ASP A 2 -29.73 -2.56 9.91
N GLY A 3 -28.70 -2.51 9.06
CA GLY A 3 -27.35 -2.13 9.47
C GLY A 3 -27.29 -0.68 9.95
N VAL A 4 -26.27 -0.35 10.74
CA VAL A 4 -26.08 1.02 11.24
C VAL A 4 -25.64 1.93 10.08
N PRO A 5 -26.41 2.98 9.73
CA PRO A 5 -26.02 3.87 8.64
C PRO A 5 -24.85 4.77 9.08
N VAL A 6 -23.78 4.79 8.28
CA VAL A 6 -22.62 5.66 8.50
C VAL A 6 -22.52 6.70 7.38
N HIS A 7 -22.41 7.98 7.74
CA HIS A 7 -22.39 9.09 6.78
C HIS A 7 -21.47 10.24 7.23
N GLY A 8 -21.14 11.13 6.30
CA GLY A 8 -20.40 12.36 6.59
C GLY A 8 -18.98 12.11 7.08
N GLY A 9 -18.60 12.75 8.20
CA GLY A 9 -17.25 12.68 8.76
C GLY A 9 -16.82 11.26 9.14
N ALA A 10 -17.72 10.46 9.71
CA ALA A 10 -17.42 9.08 10.08
C ALA A 10 -17.10 8.21 8.85
N LEU A 11 -17.88 8.34 7.77
CA LEU A 11 -17.61 7.64 6.52
C LEU A 11 -16.26 8.06 5.92
N ARG A 12 -15.94 9.36 5.98
CA ARG A 12 -14.64 9.87 5.52
C ARG A 12 -13.48 9.22 6.29
N THR A 13 -13.59 9.10 7.61
CA THR A 13 -12.56 8.46 8.44
C THR A 13 -12.38 6.99 8.04
N ILE A 14 -13.47 6.23 7.85
CA ILE A 14 -13.38 4.84 7.40
C ILE A 14 -12.69 4.74 6.03
N VAL A 15 -13.05 5.60 5.07
CA VAL A 15 -12.38 5.64 3.76
C VAL A 15 -10.90 5.96 3.90
N GLN A 16 -10.54 6.90 4.77
CA GLN A 16 -9.14 7.24 5.04
C GLN A 16 -8.38 6.09 5.67
N ASP A 17 -9.01 5.34 6.57
CA ASP A 17 -8.43 4.16 7.21
C ASP A 17 -8.20 3.03 6.18
N VAL A 18 -9.18 2.75 5.31
CA VAL A 18 -9.03 1.79 4.19
C VAL A 18 -7.86 2.19 3.27
N LEU A 19 -7.78 3.47 2.87
CA LEU A 19 -6.70 3.96 2.02
C LEU A 19 -5.34 3.92 2.72
N ALA A 20 -5.29 4.21 4.02
CA ALA A 20 -4.07 4.12 4.82
C ALA A 20 -3.60 2.66 4.88
N GLN A 21 -4.50 1.72 5.18
CA GLN A 21 -4.20 0.29 5.21
C GLN A 21 -3.59 -0.18 3.88
N GLU A 22 -4.22 0.14 2.75
CA GLU A 22 -3.71 -0.24 1.43
C GLU A 22 -2.31 0.34 1.18
N ARG A 23 -2.08 1.60 1.56
CA ARG A 23 -0.75 2.23 1.43
C ARG A 23 0.31 1.51 2.26
N PHE A 24 0.00 1.14 3.50
CA PHE A 24 0.91 0.41 4.38
C PHE A 24 1.22 -0.98 3.82
N LEU A 25 0.19 -1.74 3.42
CA LEU A 25 0.34 -3.07 2.83
C LEU A 25 1.14 -3.02 1.51
N ALA A 26 0.91 -2.02 0.66
CA ALA A 26 1.68 -1.81 -0.57
C ALA A 26 3.17 -1.51 -0.28
N GLY A 27 3.47 -0.76 0.78
CA GLY A 27 4.83 -0.52 1.25
C GLY A 27 5.51 -1.79 1.76
N LEU A 28 4.80 -2.60 2.54
CA LEU A 28 5.28 -3.89 3.06
C LEU A 28 5.52 -4.91 1.94
N ASN A 29 4.72 -4.85 0.87
CA ASN A 29 4.83 -5.76 -0.29
C ASN A 29 6.22 -5.75 -0.95
N ARG A 30 7.03 -4.71 -0.71
CA ARG A 30 8.41 -4.64 -1.20
C ARG A 30 9.32 -5.68 -0.53
N ARG A 31 9.07 -5.99 0.74
CA ARG A 31 9.93 -6.83 1.60
C ARG A 31 9.28 -8.16 2.01
N MET A 32 7.96 -8.20 2.08
CA MET A 32 7.16 -9.35 2.54
C MET A 32 5.98 -9.56 1.59
N ASP A 33 5.37 -10.74 1.57
CA ASP A 33 4.12 -10.91 0.81
C ASP A 33 2.96 -10.27 1.57
N ARG A 34 2.36 -9.21 1.00
CA ARG A 34 1.28 -8.46 1.66
C ARG A 34 0.08 -9.35 2.00
N ARG A 35 -0.19 -10.40 1.23
CA ARG A 35 -1.35 -11.27 1.41
C ARG A 35 -1.25 -12.07 2.70
N VAL A 36 -0.03 -12.55 3.00
CA VAL A 36 0.26 -13.26 4.25
C VAL A 36 0.13 -12.29 5.43
N VAL A 37 0.72 -11.10 5.33
CA VAL A 37 0.63 -10.08 6.39
C VAL A 37 -0.82 -9.68 6.65
N GLU A 38 -1.59 -9.45 5.61
CA GLU A 38 -3.01 -9.12 5.71
C GLU A 38 -3.82 -10.23 6.38
N ALA A 39 -3.57 -11.50 6.01
CA ALA A 39 -4.22 -12.64 6.64
C ALA A 39 -3.87 -12.77 8.13
N VAL A 40 -2.61 -12.55 8.51
CA VAL A 40 -2.19 -12.53 9.92
C VAL A 40 -2.91 -11.43 10.69
N LEU A 41 -3.10 -10.25 10.10
CA LEU A 41 -3.77 -9.14 10.78
C LEU A 41 -5.28 -9.33 10.92
N LYS A 42 -5.93 -9.98 9.95
CA LYS A 42 -7.40 -10.11 9.90
C LYS A 42 -7.94 -11.40 10.50
N ALA A 43 -7.14 -12.46 10.46
CA ALA A 43 -7.58 -13.79 10.85
C ALA A 43 -6.86 -14.34 12.09
N SER A 44 -5.99 -13.54 12.72
CA SER A 44 -5.25 -14.00 13.88
C SER A 44 -4.98 -12.88 14.88
N THR A 45 -4.66 -13.29 16.10
CA THR A 45 -4.22 -12.41 17.19
C THR A 45 -2.71 -12.45 17.37
N ILE A 46 -1.96 -13.05 16.43
CA ILE A 46 -0.51 -13.21 16.53
C ILE A 46 0.13 -11.84 16.74
N GLY A 47 0.88 -11.66 17.82
CA GLY A 47 1.70 -10.49 18.13
C GLY A 47 2.92 -10.88 18.95
N SER A 48 3.66 -9.89 19.47
CA SER A 48 4.91 -10.11 20.20
C SER A 48 4.77 -11.05 21.41
N GLU A 49 3.66 -10.97 22.13
CA GLU A 49 3.36 -11.84 23.29
C GLU A 49 3.05 -13.30 22.87
N THR A 50 2.23 -13.48 21.82
CA THR A 50 1.80 -14.82 21.38
C THR A 50 2.92 -15.61 20.71
N LEU A 51 3.95 -14.91 20.21
CA LEU A 51 5.12 -15.56 19.62
C LEU A 51 5.87 -16.47 20.58
N ARG A 52 5.62 -16.40 21.90
CA ARG A 52 6.29 -17.24 22.91
C ARG A 52 5.66 -18.63 23.07
N ASP A 53 4.43 -18.82 22.60
CA ASP A 53 3.67 -20.06 22.81
C ASP A 53 3.43 -20.78 21.47
N GLU A 54 4.18 -21.85 21.25
CA GLU A 54 4.08 -22.68 20.04
C GLU A 54 2.68 -23.27 19.84
N ALA A 55 2.00 -23.65 20.92
CA ALA A 55 0.67 -24.27 20.83
C ALA A 55 -0.40 -23.26 20.40
N VAL A 56 -0.29 -22.02 20.88
CA VAL A 56 -1.16 -20.92 20.43
C VAL A 56 -0.88 -20.60 18.97
N LEU A 57 0.40 -20.49 18.57
CA LEU A 57 0.77 -20.19 17.19
C LEU A 57 0.23 -21.22 16.20
N ALA A 58 0.25 -22.50 16.53
CA ALA A 58 -0.30 -23.54 15.65
C ALA A 58 -1.80 -23.32 15.35
N GLY A 59 -2.59 -22.93 16.37
CA GLY A 59 -4.02 -22.63 16.20
C GLY A 59 -4.27 -21.37 15.38
N GLU A 60 -3.50 -20.32 15.64
CA GLU A 60 -3.59 -19.05 14.92
C GLU A 60 -3.19 -19.19 13.44
N LEU A 61 -2.10 -19.91 13.15
CA LEU A 61 -1.64 -20.14 11.78
C LEU A 61 -2.63 -20.96 10.95
N ALA A 62 -3.39 -21.85 11.57
CA ALA A 62 -4.49 -22.55 10.90
C ALA A 62 -5.64 -21.60 10.51
N GLN A 63 -5.95 -20.59 11.34
CA GLN A 63 -6.93 -19.55 10.99
C GLN A 63 -6.42 -18.67 9.83
N VAL A 64 -5.13 -18.32 9.85
CA VAL A 64 -4.47 -17.60 8.74
C VAL A 64 -4.56 -18.39 7.44
N GLU A 65 -4.26 -19.69 7.46
CA GLU A 65 -4.37 -20.55 6.28
C GLU A 65 -5.82 -20.63 5.76
N GLY A 66 -6.81 -20.74 6.66
CA GLY A 66 -8.23 -20.71 6.31
C GLY A 66 -8.64 -19.40 5.64
N PHE A 67 -8.19 -18.26 6.16
CA PHE A 67 -8.45 -16.96 5.55
C PHE A 67 -7.76 -16.81 4.19
N LEU A 68 -6.52 -17.30 4.04
CA LEU A 68 -5.81 -17.30 2.76
C LEU A 68 -6.53 -18.16 1.71
N ALA A 69 -7.13 -19.28 2.11
CA ALA A 69 -7.91 -20.13 1.18
C ALA A 69 -9.09 -19.39 0.55
N GLU A 70 -9.72 -18.47 1.29
CA GLU A 70 -10.84 -17.67 0.79
C GLU A 70 -10.41 -16.38 0.08
N SER A 71 -9.35 -15.73 0.57
CA SER A 71 -8.96 -14.39 0.11
C SER A 71 -7.87 -14.41 -0.98
N ALA A 72 -6.96 -15.38 -0.93
CA ALA A 72 -5.80 -15.48 -1.80
C ALA A 72 -5.40 -16.96 -2.03
N PRO A 73 -6.26 -17.80 -2.63
CA PRO A 73 -6.00 -19.23 -2.78
C PRO A 73 -4.75 -19.54 -3.60
N ASP A 74 -4.23 -18.58 -4.37
CA ASP A 74 -3.04 -18.74 -5.19
C ASP A 74 -1.73 -18.77 -4.39
N VAL A 75 -1.73 -18.38 -3.11
CA VAL A 75 -0.56 -18.56 -2.23
C VAL A 75 -0.47 -19.97 -1.64
N LEU A 76 -1.51 -20.79 -1.80
CA LEU A 76 -1.55 -22.13 -1.24
C LEU A 76 -0.94 -23.18 -2.18
N PRO A 77 -0.32 -24.25 -1.65
CA PRO A 77 -0.12 -24.51 -0.23
C PRO A 77 0.99 -23.62 0.37
N ILE A 78 0.74 -23.08 1.54
CA ILE A 78 1.72 -22.30 2.30
C ILE A 78 2.29 -23.17 3.43
N GLN A 79 3.58 -23.06 3.69
CA GLN A 79 4.23 -23.74 4.82
C GLN A 79 4.79 -22.68 5.75
N PHE A 80 4.36 -22.74 7.01
CA PHE A 80 4.89 -21.90 8.08
C PHE A 80 5.97 -22.68 8.83
N GLU A 81 7.15 -22.07 8.92
CA GLU A 81 8.29 -22.56 9.70
C GLU A 81 8.45 -21.69 10.94
N LEU A 82 8.43 -22.32 12.11
CA LEU A 82 8.72 -21.66 13.38
C LEU A 82 10.21 -21.77 13.68
N VAL A 83 10.87 -20.64 13.84
CA VAL A 83 12.30 -20.58 14.18
C VAL A 83 12.44 -19.86 15.51
N TRP A 84 13.03 -20.54 16.50
CA TRP A 84 13.28 -19.97 17.82
C TRP A 84 14.31 -18.83 17.74
N ASP A 85 13.97 -17.68 18.33
CA ASP A 85 14.83 -16.52 18.48
C ASP A 85 15.31 -16.42 19.93
N GLU A 86 16.61 -16.67 20.14
CA GLU A 86 17.23 -16.62 21.46
C GLU A 86 17.34 -15.19 22.03
N GLU A 87 17.36 -14.16 21.18
CA GLU A 87 17.52 -12.77 21.62
C GLU A 87 16.22 -12.25 22.27
N HIS A 88 15.07 -12.64 21.72
CA HIS A 88 13.76 -12.16 22.14
C HIS A 88 12.93 -13.19 22.93
N ASP A 89 13.46 -14.40 23.13
CA ASP A 89 12.84 -15.51 23.86
C ASP A 89 11.44 -15.85 23.30
N CYS A 90 11.35 -15.92 21.96
CA CYS A 90 10.11 -16.18 21.24
C CYS A 90 10.36 -16.84 19.88
N TYR A 91 9.32 -17.36 19.23
CA TYR A 91 9.40 -17.86 17.86
C TYR A 91 9.28 -16.73 16.83
N SER A 92 9.93 -16.89 15.69
CA SER A 92 9.64 -16.17 14.46
C SER A 92 8.87 -17.08 13.51
N VAL A 93 7.85 -16.53 12.84
CA VAL A 93 7.06 -17.27 11.84
C VAL A 93 7.57 -16.91 10.45
N ASN A 94 8.04 -17.91 9.72
CA ASN A 94 8.59 -17.74 8.38
C ASN A 94 7.76 -18.51 7.36
N CYS A 95 7.59 -17.96 6.16
CA CYS A 95 7.01 -18.70 5.04
C CYS A 95 7.58 -18.22 3.71
N GLU A 96 7.54 -19.09 2.71
CA GLU A 96 7.84 -18.74 1.33
C GLU A 96 6.57 -18.78 0.48
N THR A 97 6.37 -17.73 -0.32
CA THR A 97 5.31 -17.67 -1.33
C THR A 97 5.91 -17.43 -2.71
N VAL A 98 5.14 -17.73 -3.75
CA VAL A 98 5.49 -17.39 -5.14
C VAL A 98 4.55 -16.32 -5.65
N GLN A 99 5.12 -15.25 -6.20
CA GLN A 99 4.37 -14.18 -6.84
C GLN A 99 5.04 -13.83 -8.17
N ASN A 100 4.31 -13.92 -9.28
CA ASN A 100 4.84 -13.64 -10.62
C ASN A 100 6.16 -14.40 -10.93
N ALA A 101 6.21 -15.69 -10.57
CA ALA A 101 7.39 -16.56 -10.66
C ALA A 101 8.61 -16.14 -9.81
N ALA A 102 8.51 -15.08 -9.00
CA ALA A 102 9.52 -14.72 -8.01
C ALA A 102 9.16 -15.32 -6.64
N ARG A 103 10.14 -15.93 -5.98
CA ARG A 103 9.99 -16.37 -4.58
C ARG A 103 10.07 -15.17 -3.64
N ARG A 104 9.19 -15.16 -2.64
CA ARG A 104 9.13 -14.15 -1.59
C ARG A 104 9.22 -14.86 -0.26
N ARG A 105 10.16 -14.44 0.57
CA ARG A 105 10.22 -14.87 1.97
C ARG A 105 9.53 -13.82 2.83
N THR A 106 8.62 -14.26 3.68
CA THR A 106 7.94 -13.43 4.67
C THR A 106 8.40 -13.92 6.05
N SER A 107 8.96 -13.01 6.84
CA SER A 107 9.45 -13.28 8.19
C SER A 107 8.72 -12.37 9.19
N LEU A 108 7.90 -12.97 10.03
CA LEU A 108 7.11 -12.32 11.07
C LEU A 108 7.86 -12.52 12.39
N THR A 109 8.74 -11.57 12.70
CA THR A 109 9.60 -11.59 13.89
C THR A 109 9.01 -10.75 15.02
N PHE A 110 9.63 -10.80 16.19
CA PHE A 110 9.29 -9.89 17.30
C PHE A 110 9.36 -8.42 16.88
N GLU A 111 10.45 -8.01 16.22
CA GLU A 111 10.65 -6.62 15.79
C GLU A 111 9.64 -6.19 14.73
N PHE A 112 9.17 -7.11 13.88
CA PHE A 112 8.07 -6.82 12.97
C PHE A 112 6.82 -6.44 13.74
N PHE A 113 6.41 -7.23 14.74
CA PHE A 113 5.19 -6.95 15.51
C PHE A 113 5.32 -5.75 16.45
N ASP A 114 6.53 -5.49 16.96
CA ASP A 114 6.83 -4.33 17.80
C ASP A 114 7.06 -3.05 16.98
N SER A 115 7.25 -3.16 15.66
CA SER A 115 7.49 -2.01 14.79
C SER A 115 6.34 -0.99 14.84
N PRO A 116 6.63 0.32 14.82
CA PRO A 116 5.61 1.36 14.73
C PRO A 116 4.67 1.18 13.54
N GLU A 117 5.17 0.66 12.43
CA GLU A 117 4.37 0.36 11.24
C GLU A 117 3.34 -0.74 11.49
N CYS A 118 3.71 -1.84 12.14
CA CYS A 118 2.78 -2.93 12.44
C CYS A 118 1.75 -2.50 13.49
N LEU A 119 2.18 -1.79 14.55
CA LEU A 119 1.29 -1.26 15.58
C LEU A 119 0.27 -0.28 14.99
N ALA A 120 0.70 0.64 14.11
CA ALA A 120 -0.21 1.54 13.41
C ALA A 120 -1.20 0.78 12.51
N LEU A 121 -0.74 -0.26 11.82
CA LEU A 121 -1.58 -1.09 10.95
C LEU A 121 -2.62 -1.88 11.74
N ARG A 122 -2.27 -2.42 12.92
CA ARG A 122 -3.24 -3.06 13.83
C ARG A 122 -4.30 -2.08 14.31
N GLN A 123 -3.90 -0.88 14.72
CA GLN A 123 -4.87 0.14 15.14
C GLN A 123 -5.83 0.54 14.02
N ILE A 124 -5.36 0.56 12.76
CA ILE A 124 -6.23 0.78 11.60
C ILE A 124 -7.19 -0.40 11.45
N GLN A 125 -6.68 -1.63 11.53
CA GLN A 125 -7.49 -2.85 11.43
C GLN A 125 -8.58 -2.90 12.52
N ASP A 126 -8.24 -2.63 13.78
CA ASP A 126 -9.20 -2.59 14.90
C ASP A 126 -10.33 -1.57 14.67
N ARG A 127 -10.01 -0.40 14.09
CA ARG A 127 -11.01 0.61 13.74
C ARG A 127 -11.92 0.15 12.60
N LEU A 128 -11.38 -0.58 11.63
CA LEU A 128 -12.15 -1.13 10.52
C LEU A 128 -13.06 -2.27 11.00
N ASP A 129 -12.58 -3.14 11.88
CA ASP A 129 -13.39 -4.22 12.48
C ASP A 129 -14.51 -3.65 13.36
N ALA A 130 -14.25 -2.53 14.04
CA ALA A 130 -15.27 -1.82 14.82
C ALA A 130 -16.42 -1.21 13.97
N VAL A 131 -16.29 -1.15 12.64
CA VAL A 131 -17.38 -0.73 11.75
C VAL A 131 -18.52 -1.77 11.73
N GLY A 132 -18.18 -3.05 11.93
CA GLY A 132 -19.12 -4.16 12.02
C GLY A 132 -18.85 -5.25 10.99
N ASP A 133 -19.66 -6.31 11.04
CA ASP A 133 -19.51 -7.49 10.19
C ASP A 133 -20.13 -7.29 8.79
N PRO A 134 -19.58 -7.95 7.75
CA PRO A 134 -20.19 -8.00 6.43
C PRO A 134 -21.55 -8.72 6.45
N PRO A 135 -22.41 -8.50 5.43
CA PRO A 135 -22.17 -7.70 4.22
C PRO A 135 -22.43 -6.20 4.42
N PHE A 136 -21.62 -5.38 3.75
CA PHE A 136 -21.78 -3.92 3.74
C PHE A 136 -22.54 -3.46 2.49
N VAL A 137 -23.20 -2.30 2.59
CA VAL A 137 -23.87 -1.66 1.44
C VAL A 137 -23.45 -0.20 1.36
N VAL A 138 -22.88 0.18 0.23
CA VAL A 138 -22.51 1.57 -0.08
C VAL A 138 -23.61 2.20 -0.92
N ARG A 139 -24.10 3.36 -0.47
CA ARG A 139 -25.09 4.17 -1.18
C ARG A 139 -24.46 5.48 -1.64
N VAL A 140 -24.41 5.71 -2.94
CA VAL A 140 -23.98 6.99 -3.52
C VAL A 140 -25.08 7.50 -4.43
N GLY A 141 -25.77 8.55 -4.00
CA GLY A 141 -26.99 9.01 -4.66
C GLY A 141 -28.06 7.93 -4.67
N GLU A 142 -28.59 7.58 -5.84
CA GLU A 142 -29.61 6.54 -6.02
C GLU A 142 -29.03 5.13 -6.20
N ARG A 143 -27.69 4.99 -6.24
CA ARG A 143 -27.04 3.71 -6.54
C ARG A 143 -26.57 3.03 -5.27
N GLU A 144 -26.95 1.76 -5.14
CA GLU A 144 -26.47 0.88 -4.08
C GLU A 144 -25.43 -0.10 -4.64
N THR A 145 -24.41 -0.42 -3.87
CA THR A 145 -23.40 -1.42 -4.21
C THR A 145 -23.10 -2.24 -2.96
N GLY A 146 -23.31 -3.55 -3.04
CA GLY A 146 -22.96 -4.49 -1.97
C GLY A 146 -21.46 -4.74 -1.95
N LEU A 147 -20.89 -4.80 -0.75
CA LEU A 147 -19.48 -5.11 -0.50
C LEU A 147 -19.38 -6.26 0.49
N ALA A 148 -18.61 -7.28 0.12
CA ALA A 148 -18.29 -8.38 1.02
C ALA A 148 -17.24 -7.99 2.07
N ARG A 149 -16.43 -6.96 1.79
CA ARG A 149 -15.36 -6.48 2.67
C ARG A 149 -15.11 -4.97 2.45
N LEU A 150 -14.52 -4.29 3.44
CA LEU A 150 -14.35 -2.85 3.43
C LEU A 150 -13.26 -2.34 2.46
N GLU A 151 -12.35 -3.18 1.98
CA GLU A 151 -11.29 -2.75 1.06
C GLU A 151 -11.88 -2.27 -0.27
N GLY A 152 -13.02 -2.84 -0.69
CA GLY A 152 -13.77 -2.40 -1.87
C GLY A 152 -14.49 -1.05 -1.70
N LEU A 153 -14.46 -0.44 -0.50
CA LEU A 153 -15.16 0.82 -0.22
C LEU A 153 -14.62 1.96 -1.07
N TRP A 154 -13.31 2.09 -1.19
CA TRP A 154 -12.71 3.17 -1.98
C TRP A 154 -13.11 3.05 -3.45
N ASP A 155 -13.02 1.86 -4.03
CA ASP A 155 -13.37 1.64 -5.44
C ASP A 155 -14.86 1.90 -5.69
N ALA A 156 -15.73 1.51 -4.76
CA ALA A 156 -17.17 1.80 -4.85
C ALA A 156 -17.43 3.31 -4.85
N VAL A 157 -16.75 4.08 -3.99
CA VAL A 157 -16.91 5.54 -3.89
C VAL A 157 -16.26 6.25 -5.09
N ALA A 158 -14.99 5.97 -5.37
CA ALA A 158 -14.22 6.58 -6.44
C ALA A 158 -14.81 6.26 -7.82
N GLY A 159 -15.31 5.03 -8.02
CA GLY A 159 -15.97 4.62 -9.24
C GLY A 159 -17.22 5.44 -9.57
N GLN A 160 -17.96 5.91 -8.56
CA GLN A 160 -19.08 6.84 -8.77
C GLN A 160 -18.60 8.28 -8.94
N ALA A 161 -17.64 8.72 -8.14
CA ALA A 161 -17.11 10.09 -8.22
C ALA A 161 -16.44 10.39 -9.58
N ARG A 162 -15.84 9.39 -10.21
CA ARG A 162 -15.20 9.53 -11.54
C ARG A 162 -16.20 9.57 -12.70
N LYS A 163 -17.46 9.17 -12.50
CA LYS A 163 -18.44 9.16 -13.59
C LYS A 163 -18.76 10.58 -14.04
N GLY A 164 -18.64 10.81 -15.34
CA GLY A 164 -18.87 12.12 -15.95
C GLY A 164 -17.68 13.08 -15.85
N LEU A 165 -16.59 12.71 -15.15
CA LEU A 165 -15.36 13.49 -15.18
C LEU A 165 -14.56 13.16 -16.44
N GLN A 166 -14.22 14.18 -17.22
CA GLN A 166 -13.20 14.09 -18.25
C GLN A 166 -11.88 14.57 -17.66
N ILE A 167 -10.97 13.63 -17.43
CA ILE A 167 -9.63 13.92 -16.91
C ILE A 167 -8.68 13.99 -18.10
N GLN A 168 -8.12 15.17 -18.35
CA GLN A 168 -7.07 15.38 -19.35
C GLN A 168 -5.73 15.61 -18.64
N ARG A 169 -4.74 14.77 -18.98
CA ARG A 169 -3.37 14.93 -18.53
C ARG A 169 -2.59 15.64 -19.64
N TYR A 170 -2.10 16.85 -19.35
CA TYR A 170 -1.23 17.60 -20.25
C TYR A 170 0.19 17.02 -20.20
N LYS A 171 0.68 16.47 -21.31
CA LYS A 171 2.05 15.93 -21.40
C LYS A 171 3.06 16.95 -21.92
N GLY A 172 2.58 17.98 -22.63
CA GLY A 172 3.37 19.12 -23.06
C GLY A 172 2.61 20.43 -22.93
N LEU A 173 3.35 21.54 -22.83
CA LEU A 173 2.77 22.89 -22.76
C LEU A 173 1.96 23.25 -24.02
N GLY A 174 2.29 22.66 -25.17
CA GLY A 174 1.57 22.88 -26.43
C GLY A 174 0.18 22.24 -26.51
N GLU A 175 -0.20 21.40 -25.53
CA GLU A 175 -1.56 20.86 -25.41
C GLU A 175 -2.53 21.85 -24.75
N MET A 176 -2.01 22.95 -24.19
CA MET A 176 -2.79 24.01 -23.57
C MET A 176 -3.06 25.15 -24.56
N ASN A 177 -4.26 25.73 -24.49
CA ASN A 177 -4.52 26.99 -25.19
C ASN A 177 -3.81 28.17 -24.47
N PRO A 178 -3.53 29.28 -25.16
CA PRO A 178 -2.78 30.40 -24.58
C PRO A 178 -3.35 30.96 -23.27
N GLU A 179 -4.68 31.05 -23.16
CA GLU A 179 -5.37 31.51 -21.94
C GLU A 179 -5.13 30.55 -20.77
N GLN A 180 -5.22 29.24 -21.00
CA GLN A 180 -4.96 28.21 -20.00
C GLN A 180 -3.51 28.23 -19.53
N LEU A 181 -2.55 28.38 -20.46
CA LEU A 181 -1.13 28.47 -20.12
C LEU A 181 -0.85 29.71 -19.27
N TRP A 182 -1.46 30.85 -19.61
CA TRP A 182 -1.32 32.07 -18.83
C TRP A 182 -1.85 31.89 -17.41
N GLU A 183 -3.10 31.42 -17.27
CA GLU A 183 -3.77 31.28 -15.97
C GLU A 183 -3.11 30.24 -15.06
N THR A 184 -2.61 29.13 -15.61
CA THR A 184 -2.08 28.03 -14.81
C THR A 184 -0.58 28.16 -14.53
N THR A 185 0.19 28.68 -15.49
CA THR A 185 1.65 28.57 -15.48
C THR A 185 2.37 29.92 -15.41
N MET A 186 1.84 30.98 -16.05
CA MET A 186 2.57 32.25 -16.19
C MET A 186 2.14 33.34 -15.20
N ASN A 187 0.87 33.37 -14.81
CA ASN A 187 0.30 34.40 -13.93
C ASN A 187 1.01 34.42 -12.56
N PRO A 188 1.64 35.53 -12.14
CA PRO A 188 2.32 35.65 -10.86
C PRO A 188 1.48 35.30 -9.62
N ASP A 189 0.16 35.49 -9.69
CA ASP A 189 -0.74 35.28 -8.55
C ASP A 189 -1.12 33.80 -8.35
N SER A 190 -1.07 32.97 -9.41
CA SER A 190 -1.47 31.55 -9.39
C SER A 190 -0.33 30.59 -9.71
N ARG A 191 0.77 31.05 -10.32
CA ARG A 191 1.88 30.18 -10.73
C ARG A 191 2.58 29.56 -9.54
N THR A 192 2.97 28.30 -9.71
CA THR A 192 3.85 27.60 -8.77
C THR A 192 5.25 27.52 -9.37
N LEU A 193 6.24 28.14 -8.72
CA LEU A 193 7.64 28.08 -9.13
C LEU A 193 8.45 27.22 -8.16
N ILE A 194 9.25 26.31 -8.70
CA ILE A 194 10.23 25.54 -7.92
C ILE A 194 11.58 26.24 -8.06
N ARG A 195 12.17 26.63 -6.93
CA ARG A 195 13.53 27.20 -6.90
C ARG A 195 14.53 26.05 -6.77
N VAL A 196 15.36 25.86 -7.78
CA VAL A 196 16.43 24.86 -7.78
C VAL A 196 17.72 25.52 -7.32
N TRP A 197 18.45 24.84 -6.44
CA TRP A 197 19.79 25.22 -6.02
C TRP A 197 20.76 24.14 -6.47
N ALA A 198 21.88 24.52 -7.08
CA ALA A 198 22.96 23.59 -7.34
C ALA A 198 23.80 23.47 -6.05
N THR A 199 23.53 22.44 -5.24
CA THR A 199 24.26 22.18 -3.99
C THR A 199 25.69 21.75 -4.28
N ASP A 200 25.90 21.00 -5.36
CA ASP A 200 27.21 20.64 -5.89
C ASP A 200 27.22 20.78 -7.43
N PRO A 201 27.92 21.78 -7.98
CA PRO A 201 28.00 21.98 -9.42
C PRO A 201 28.74 20.86 -10.15
N ILE A 202 29.63 20.12 -9.47
CA ILE A 202 30.38 18.99 -10.05
C ILE A 202 29.45 17.79 -10.22
N GLU A 203 28.66 17.48 -9.20
CA GLU A 203 27.69 16.38 -9.25
C GLU A 203 26.61 16.63 -10.32
N ALA A 204 26.13 17.87 -10.44
CA ALA A 204 25.17 18.26 -11.47
C ALA A 204 25.73 18.11 -12.90
N ASP A 205 26.98 18.52 -13.13
CA ASP A 205 27.64 18.40 -14.44
C ASP A 205 27.93 16.94 -14.80
N HIS A 206 28.32 16.13 -13.81
CA HIS A 206 28.49 14.69 -13.97
C HIS A 206 27.17 14.01 -14.34
N ALA A 207 26.08 14.29 -13.62
CA ALA A 207 24.76 13.75 -13.94
C ALA A 207 24.28 14.16 -15.34
N PHE A 208 24.53 15.41 -15.75
CA PHE A 208 24.24 15.88 -17.10
C PHE A 208 25.05 15.10 -18.15
N THR A 209 26.35 14.93 -17.93
CA THR A 209 27.24 14.20 -18.84
C THR A 209 26.83 12.75 -19.00
N VAL A 210 26.49 12.06 -17.91
CA VAL A 210 26.02 10.67 -17.94
C VAL A 210 24.68 10.54 -18.67
N LEU A 211 23.73 11.44 -18.40
CA LEU A 211 22.39 11.37 -19.00
C LEU A 211 22.35 11.80 -20.47
N MET A 212 23.15 12.79 -20.84
CA MET A 212 23.18 13.38 -22.19
C MET A 212 24.34 12.89 -23.04
N GLY A 213 25.23 12.07 -22.49
CA GLY A 213 26.40 11.51 -23.18
C GLY A 213 26.05 10.34 -24.10
N ASP A 214 27.04 9.91 -24.87
CA ASP A 214 26.86 8.86 -25.88
C ASP A 214 26.92 7.43 -25.30
N ASP A 215 27.44 7.26 -24.08
CA ASP A 215 27.54 5.95 -23.43
C ASP A 215 26.16 5.46 -22.94
N VAL A 216 25.57 4.58 -23.74
CA VAL A 216 24.27 3.98 -23.47
C VAL A 216 24.27 3.11 -22.20
N GLU A 217 25.39 2.45 -21.91
CA GLU A 217 25.50 1.50 -20.80
C GLU A 217 25.58 2.22 -19.46
N GLU A 218 26.42 3.26 -19.40
CA GLU A 218 26.54 4.12 -18.22
C GLU A 218 25.22 4.83 -17.91
N ARG A 219 24.57 5.40 -18.92
CA ARG A 219 23.24 6.00 -18.78
C ARG A 219 22.20 5.00 -18.26
N ARG A 220 22.18 3.77 -18.78
CA ARG A 220 21.22 2.74 -18.34
C ARG A 220 21.40 2.40 -16.87
N ARG A 221 22.63 2.15 -16.43
CA ARG A 221 22.93 1.86 -15.02
C ARG A 221 22.54 3.01 -14.10
N PHE A 222 22.82 4.25 -14.52
CA PHE A 222 22.42 5.44 -13.77
C PHE A 222 20.90 5.48 -13.58
N ILE A 223 20.12 5.24 -14.64
CA ILE A 223 18.66 5.19 -14.55
C ILE A 223 18.19 4.06 -13.63
N GLU A 224 18.72 2.85 -13.80
CA GLU A 224 18.32 1.68 -13.00
C GLU A 224 18.60 1.85 -11.50
N GLN A 225 19.77 2.41 -11.16
CA GLN A 225 20.17 2.65 -9.77
C GLN A 225 19.28 3.71 -9.09
N ASN A 226 18.92 4.77 -9.82
CA ASN A 226 18.12 5.87 -9.28
C ASN A 226 16.60 5.66 -9.47
N ALA A 227 16.16 4.65 -10.23
CA ALA A 227 14.75 4.42 -10.55
C ALA A 227 13.86 4.22 -9.31
N LEU A 228 14.43 3.67 -8.23
CA LEU A 228 13.70 3.42 -6.97
C LEU A 228 13.47 4.70 -6.14
N ASP A 229 14.28 5.73 -6.37
CA ASP A 229 14.22 7.01 -5.64
C ASP A 229 13.27 8.00 -6.30
N VAL A 230 12.90 7.77 -7.56
CA VAL A 230 11.98 8.64 -8.30
C VAL A 230 10.54 8.37 -7.91
N ARG A 231 9.92 9.34 -7.21
CA ARG A 231 8.53 9.27 -6.76
C ARG A 231 7.49 9.70 -7.81
N ASN A 232 7.91 10.46 -8.82
CA ASN A 232 7.03 11.07 -9.82
C ASN A 232 7.50 10.72 -11.25
N LEU A 233 7.44 9.44 -11.62
CA LEU A 233 7.66 9.04 -13.02
C LEU A 233 6.33 9.01 -13.78
N ASP A 234 6.34 9.65 -14.94
CA ASP A 234 5.27 9.57 -15.93
C ASP A 234 5.30 8.18 -16.59
N ILE A 235 4.33 7.31 -16.29
CA ILE A 235 4.07 6.04 -17.01
C ILE A 235 2.89 6.26 -17.96
#